data_AF-A0A2U1M8Y2-F1
#
_entry.id   AF-A0A2U1M8Y2-F1
#
_cell.length_a   1.000
_cell.length_b   1.000
_cell.length_c   1.000
_cell.angle_alpha   90.00
_cell.angle_beta   90.00
_cell.angle_gamma   90.00
#
_symmetry.space_group_name_H-M   'P 1'
#
loop_
_entity.id
_entity.type
_entity.pdbx_description
1 polymer ?
#
loop_
_entity_poly.entity_id
_entity_poly.type
_entity_poly.pdbx_seq_one_letter_code
_entity_poly.pdbx_strand_id
1 'polypeptide(L)'
;MLYFKIPQHNTKDGVMFPVVLTPNLKLTKTVELTEAIKANRSWLDSLLHRSGAVLFRGFSVSSASDFNDVVESSGYEDFSYGVGGAGSRTKVIGRVYTANEAPPDQDIPFHHEMSHV
;
A
#
# COMPACT_ATOMS: atom_id res chain seq x y z
N MET A 1 -9.87 -9.68 7.84
CA MET A 1 -9.06 -8.53 8.31
C MET A 1 -9.84 -7.83 9.42
N LEU A 2 -9.18 -7.06 10.30
CA LEU A 2 -9.83 -6.24 11.33
C LEU A 2 -9.33 -4.79 11.27
N TYR A 3 -10.17 -3.85 11.66
CA TYR A 3 -9.75 -2.46 11.89
C TYR A 3 -8.85 -2.38 13.12
N PHE A 4 -7.81 -1.56 13.05
CA PHE A 4 -6.92 -1.24 14.17
C PHE A 4 -6.75 0.26 14.30
N LYS A 5 -6.59 0.79 15.52
CA LYS A 5 -6.39 2.23 15.77
C LYS A 5 -4.95 2.48 16.18
N ILE A 6 -4.27 3.39 15.50
CA ILE A 6 -2.92 3.87 15.87
C ILE A 6 -3.01 5.31 16.42
N PRO A 7 -2.05 5.75 17.26
CA PRO A 7 -2.02 7.13 17.78
C PRO A 7 -1.97 8.21 16.68
N GLN A 8 -1.41 7.89 15.52
CA GLN A 8 -1.20 8.81 14.40
C GLN A 8 -2.44 8.98 13.49
N HIS A 9 -3.57 8.32 13.80
CA HIS A 9 -4.80 8.52 13.03
C HIS A 9 -5.34 9.93 13.22
N ASN A 10 -5.44 10.68 12.12
CA ASN A 10 -6.33 11.83 12.07
C ASN A 10 -7.76 11.36 11.77
N THR A 11 -8.73 12.05 12.34
CA THR A 11 -10.15 11.88 11.98
C THR A 11 -10.69 13.23 11.55
N LYS A 12 -11.09 13.34 10.28
CA LYS A 12 -11.70 14.55 9.72
C LYS A 12 -13.07 14.17 9.17
N ASP A 13 -14.09 14.93 9.55
CA ASP A 13 -15.49 14.72 9.11
C ASP A 13 -16.00 13.27 9.35
N GLY A 14 -15.51 12.63 10.43
CA GLY A 14 -15.81 11.24 10.79
C GLY A 14 -15.00 10.16 10.04
N VAL A 15 -14.21 10.55 9.04
CA VAL A 15 -13.34 9.65 8.26
C VAL A 15 -11.98 9.50 8.95
N MET A 16 -11.58 8.25 9.20
CA MET A 16 -10.29 7.88 9.77
C MET A 16 -9.21 7.80 8.67
N PHE A 17 -8.10 8.53 8.85
CA PHE A 17 -6.99 8.58 7.88
C PHE A 17 -5.64 8.24 8.52
N PRO A 18 -4.86 7.30 7.92
CA PRO A 18 -5.33 6.25 7.01
C PRO A 18 -6.29 5.28 7.76
N VAL A 19 -6.93 4.36 7.05
CA VAL A 19 -7.54 3.19 7.71
C VAL A 19 -6.46 2.12 7.89
N VAL A 20 -6.28 1.59 9.11
CA VAL A 20 -5.35 0.47 9.35
C VAL A 20 -6.11 -0.85 9.45
N LEU A 21 -5.66 -1.84 8.68
CA LEU A 21 -6.17 -3.22 8.68
C LEU A 21 -5.11 -4.20 9.16
N THR A 22 -5.50 -5.15 9.99
CA THR A 22 -4.64 -6.22 10.54
C THR A 22 -5.20 -7.62 10.26
N PRO A 23 -4.39 -8.69 10.33
CA PRO A 23 -4.91 -10.06 10.34
C PRO A 23 -5.80 -10.28 11.57
N ASN A 24 -6.82 -11.13 11.41
CA ASN A 24 -7.67 -11.52 12.53
C ASN A 24 -7.02 -12.69 13.28
N LEU A 25 -6.22 -12.38 14.30
CA LEU A 25 -5.49 -13.38 15.11
C LEU A 25 -6.40 -14.32 15.93
N LYS A 26 -7.73 -14.12 15.93
CA LYS A 26 -8.69 -15.06 16.52
C LYS A 26 -9.06 -16.22 15.60
N LEU A 27 -8.61 -16.20 14.34
CA LEU A 27 -8.81 -17.29 13.39
C LEU A 27 -7.76 -18.38 13.59
N THR A 28 -8.16 -19.64 13.43
CA THR A 28 -7.30 -20.82 13.57
C THR A 28 -6.30 -21.00 12.42
N LYS A 29 -6.52 -20.30 11.29
CA LYS A 29 -5.64 -20.30 10.11
C LYS A 29 -5.05 -18.89 9.93
N THR A 30 -3.76 -18.82 9.60
CA THR A 30 -3.09 -17.58 9.18
C THR A 30 -3.86 -16.92 8.03
N VAL A 31 -4.02 -15.60 8.11
CA VAL A 31 -4.67 -14.79 7.08
C VAL A 31 -3.60 -14.25 6.15
N GLU A 32 -3.38 -14.92 5.03
CA GLU A 32 -2.51 -14.42 3.96
C GLU A 32 -3.11 -13.16 3.35
N LEU A 33 -2.28 -12.12 3.17
CA LEU A 33 -2.75 -10.82 2.71
C LEU A 33 -3.27 -10.88 1.26
N THR A 34 -2.59 -11.64 0.40
CA THR A 34 -2.97 -11.81 -1.01
C THR A 34 -4.38 -12.40 -1.17
N GLU A 35 -4.67 -13.48 -0.43
CA GLU A 35 -6.00 -14.11 -0.41
C GLU A 35 -7.05 -13.22 0.26
N ALA A 36 -6.67 -12.49 1.31
CA ALA A 36 -7.55 -11.51 1.95
C ALA A 36 -7.92 -10.36 1.01
N ILE A 37 -6.99 -9.86 0.19
CA ILE A 37 -7.25 -8.82 -0.82
C ILE A 37 -8.19 -9.35 -1.90
N LYS A 38 -7.85 -10.48 -2.55
CA LYS A 38 -8.68 -11.12 -3.59
C LYS A 38 -10.12 -11.33 -3.12
N ALA A 39 -10.30 -11.90 -1.92
CA ALA A 39 -11.62 -12.23 -1.38
C ALA A 39 -12.45 -11.00 -0.93
N ASN A 40 -11.84 -9.82 -0.78
CA ASN A 40 -12.50 -8.62 -0.26
C ASN A 40 -12.35 -7.39 -1.18
N ARG A 41 -11.98 -7.57 -2.45
CA ARG A 41 -11.63 -6.48 -3.39
C ARG A 41 -12.65 -5.33 -3.38
N SER A 42 -13.92 -5.60 -3.65
CA SER A 42 -14.96 -4.55 -3.70
C SER A 42 -15.15 -3.79 -2.38
N TRP A 43 -14.89 -4.46 -1.24
CA TRP A 43 -14.90 -3.80 0.08
C TRP A 43 -13.66 -2.92 0.28
N LEU A 44 -12.48 -3.39 -0.14
CA LEU A 44 -11.24 -2.61 -0.11
C LEU A 44 -11.30 -1.39 -1.03
N ASP A 45 -11.80 -1.53 -2.26
CA ASP A 45 -12.01 -0.41 -3.19
C ASP A 45 -12.95 0.64 -2.58
N SER A 46 -14.07 0.19 -2.00
CA SER A 46 -15.03 1.06 -1.31
C SER A 46 -14.45 1.74 -0.07
N LEU A 47 -13.57 1.04 0.66
CA LEU A 47 -12.87 1.56 1.84
C LEU A 47 -11.82 2.61 1.45
N LEU A 48 -10.99 2.31 0.46
CA LEU A 48 -9.97 3.20 -0.11
C LEU A 48 -10.61 4.46 -0.67
N HIS A 49 -11.71 4.34 -1.42
CA HIS A 49 -12.44 5.50 -1.95
C HIS A 49 -12.92 6.47 -0.85
N ARG A 50 -13.36 5.95 0.31
CA ARG A 50 -13.77 6.80 1.45
C ARG A 50 -12.61 7.33 2.28
N SER A 51 -11.55 6.54 2.49
CA SER A 51 -10.46 6.89 3.39
C SER A 51 -9.27 7.58 2.72
N GLY A 52 -9.12 7.49 1.40
CA GLY A 52 -7.95 7.99 0.66
C GLY A 52 -6.68 7.12 0.81
N ALA A 53 -6.51 6.42 1.93
CA ALA A 53 -5.43 5.46 2.12
C ALA A 53 -5.82 4.30 3.07
N VAL A 54 -5.24 3.13 2.82
CA VAL A 54 -5.37 1.92 3.66
C VAL A 54 -3.97 1.37 3.96
N LEU A 55 -3.66 1.16 5.24
CA LEU A 55 -2.42 0.54 5.70
C LEU A 55 -2.69 -0.89 6.18
N PHE A 56 -2.14 -1.88 5.48
CA PHE A 56 -2.10 -3.26 5.94
C PHE A 56 -0.92 -3.45 6.91
N ARG A 57 -1.17 -3.93 8.12
CA ARG A 57 -0.16 -4.07 9.19
C ARG A 57 -0.22 -5.43 9.86
N GLY A 58 0.95 -6.04 10.10
CA GLY A 58 1.08 -7.31 10.82
C GLY A 58 0.80 -8.55 9.97
N PHE A 59 0.70 -8.43 8.65
CA PHE A 59 0.69 -9.56 7.72
C PHE A 59 2.12 -10.04 7.42
N SER A 60 2.26 -11.30 7.02
CA SER A 60 3.52 -11.90 6.62
C SER A 60 3.97 -11.41 5.23
N VAL A 61 4.57 -10.22 5.18
CA VAL A 61 5.21 -9.66 3.99
C VAL A 61 6.64 -9.30 4.37
N SER A 62 7.60 -10.10 3.92
CA SER A 62 8.99 -10.13 4.39
C SER A 62 10.02 -9.91 3.28
N SER A 63 9.64 -10.10 2.01
CA SER A 63 10.49 -9.95 0.84
C SER A 63 9.87 -9.05 -0.22
N ALA A 64 10.68 -8.61 -1.20
CA ALA A 64 10.18 -7.89 -2.37
C ALA A 64 9.28 -8.77 -3.25
N SER A 65 9.44 -10.10 -3.22
CA SER A 65 8.54 -11.04 -3.91
C SER A 65 7.18 -11.08 -3.23
N ASP A 66 7.16 -11.19 -1.89
CA ASP A 66 5.92 -11.18 -1.09
C ASP A 66 5.13 -9.89 -1.34
N PHE A 67 5.84 -8.76 -1.44
CA PHE A 67 5.23 -7.47 -1.75
C PHE A 67 4.72 -7.40 -3.20
N ASN A 68 5.44 -7.97 -4.18
CA ASN A 68 4.95 -8.07 -5.55
C ASN A 68 3.65 -8.89 -5.63
N ASP A 69 3.58 -10.03 -4.94
CA ASP A 69 2.38 -10.88 -4.91
C ASP A 69 1.19 -10.13 -4.29
N VAL A 70 1.44 -9.29 -3.29
CA VAL A 70 0.42 -8.38 -2.71
C VAL A 70 -0.03 -7.34 -3.72
N VAL A 71 0.88 -6.68 -4.44
CA VAL A 71 0.55 -5.72 -5.51
C VAL A 71 -0.28 -6.40 -6.60
N GLU A 72 0.14 -7.57 -7.10
CA GLU A 72 -0.60 -8.31 -8.12
C GLU A 72 -1.98 -8.79 -7.62
N SER A 73 -2.09 -9.18 -6.35
CA SER A 73 -3.38 -9.60 -5.75
C SER A 73 -4.45 -8.50 -5.70
N SER A 74 -4.05 -7.21 -5.75
CA SER A 74 -5.00 -6.10 -5.88
C SER A 74 -5.75 -6.13 -7.22
N GLY A 75 -5.11 -6.66 -8.26
CA GLY A 75 -5.62 -6.67 -9.62
C GLY A 75 -5.88 -5.28 -10.19
N TYR A 76 -5.16 -4.25 -9.72
CA TYR A 76 -5.03 -2.99 -10.46
C TYR A 76 -4.11 -3.19 -11.68
N GLU A 77 -4.27 -2.34 -12.69
CA GLU A 77 -3.39 -2.31 -13.85
C GLU A 77 -1.98 -1.81 -13.46
N ASP A 78 -0.96 -2.25 -14.20
CA ASP A 78 0.42 -1.83 -13.94
C ASP A 78 0.70 -0.47 -14.59
N PHE A 79 1.45 0.39 -13.90
CA PHE A 79 1.96 1.63 -14.46
C PHE A 79 3.47 1.50 -14.64
N SER A 80 3.89 1.23 -15.88
CA SER A 80 5.30 1.12 -16.21
C SER A 80 5.96 2.49 -16.27
N TYR A 81 6.92 2.75 -15.39
CA TYR A 81 7.82 3.90 -15.51
C TYR A 81 8.61 3.80 -16.81
N GLY A 82 8.29 4.69 -17.75
CA GLY A 82 8.97 4.82 -19.05
C GLY A 82 10.33 5.53 -18.94
N VAL A 83 10.78 6.11 -20.05
CA VAL A 83 12.13 6.72 -20.18
C VAL A 83 12.18 8.17 -19.65
N GLY A 84 11.24 8.61 -18.80
CA GLY A 84 11.23 9.97 -18.26
C GLY A 84 10.10 10.27 -17.28
N GLY A 85 10.18 11.43 -16.63
CA GLY A 85 9.16 11.99 -15.73
C GLY A 85 9.38 11.68 -14.24
N ALA A 86 9.92 10.52 -13.90
CA ALA A 86 10.29 10.16 -12.53
C ALA A 86 11.78 10.43 -12.23
N GLY A 87 12.12 10.53 -10.94
CA GLY A 87 13.52 10.41 -10.50
C GLY A 87 14.10 9.01 -10.77
N SER A 88 15.37 8.79 -10.43
CA SER A 88 15.97 7.45 -10.56
C SER A 88 15.14 6.38 -9.81
N ARG A 89 14.91 5.24 -10.47
CA ARG A 89 14.16 4.08 -9.98
C ARG A 89 14.89 2.82 -10.43
N THR A 90 15.28 1.97 -9.48
CA THR A 90 15.86 0.65 -9.76
C THR A 90 14.75 -0.40 -9.70
N LYS A 91 14.57 -1.19 -10.77
CA LYS A 91 13.60 -2.30 -10.78
C LYS A 91 14.10 -3.45 -9.91
N VAL A 92 13.27 -3.92 -8.98
CA VAL A 92 13.61 -5.00 -8.04
C VAL A 92 13.07 -6.35 -8.54
N ILE A 93 11.75 -6.46 -8.69
CA ILE A 93 11.06 -7.67 -9.16
C ILE A 93 9.64 -7.31 -9.64
N GLY A 94 9.13 -7.94 -10.70
CA GLY A 94 7.75 -7.77 -11.16
C GLY A 94 7.34 -6.31 -11.36
N ARG A 95 6.45 -5.79 -10.49
CA ARG A 95 5.96 -4.40 -10.44
C ARG A 95 6.60 -3.55 -9.34
N VAL A 96 7.62 -4.06 -8.66
CA VAL A 96 8.29 -3.44 -7.50
C VAL A 96 9.59 -2.76 -7.93
N TYR A 97 9.74 -1.50 -7.54
CA TYR A 97 10.87 -0.61 -7.83
C TYR A 97 11.35 0.09 -6.55
N THR A 98 12.56 0.64 -6.53
CA THR A 98 13.04 1.48 -5.42
C THR A 98 12.32 2.83 -5.37
N ALA A 99 12.10 3.32 -4.13
CA ALA A 99 11.40 4.57 -3.77
C ALA A 99 11.96 5.85 -4.41
N ASN A 100 12.83 6.55 -3.68
CA ASN A 100 13.64 7.68 -4.18
C ASN A 100 15.10 7.43 -3.78
N GLU A 101 16.04 7.80 -4.65
CA GLU A 101 17.49 7.70 -4.38
C GLU A 101 18.07 9.05 -3.89
N ALA A 102 17.22 9.88 -3.26
CA ALA A 102 17.63 11.13 -2.64
C ALA A 102 18.47 10.87 -1.37
N PRO A 103 19.41 11.77 -1.02
CA PRO A 103 20.20 11.65 0.21
C PRO A 103 19.32 11.57 1.47
N PRO A 104 19.69 10.77 2.49
CA PRO A 104 18.85 10.55 3.68
C PRO A 104 18.78 11.76 4.63
N ASP A 105 19.61 12.78 4.40
CA ASP A 105 19.61 14.07 5.09
C ASP A 105 18.70 15.13 4.42
N GLN A 106 18.03 14.78 3.30
CA GLN A 106 17.15 15.68 2.56
C GLN A 106 15.67 15.34 2.75
N ASP A 107 14.89 16.34 3.15
CA ASP A 107 13.42 16.22 3.20
C ASP A 107 12.83 16.19 1.78
N ILE A 108 11.91 15.24 1.55
CA ILE A 108 11.11 15.18 0.34
C ILE A 108 9.82 15.99 0.57
N PRO A 109 9.56 17.07 -0.20
CA PRO A 109 8.37 17.90 -0.03
C PRO A 109 7.09 17.14 -0.39
N PHE A 110 5.94 17.54 0.15
CA PHE A 110 4.65 16.97 -0.24
C PHE A 110 4.34 17.25 -1.72
N HIS A 111 3.96 16.19 -2.44
CA HIS A 111 3.60 16.22 -3.86
C HIS A 111 2.62 15.08 -4.18
N HIS A 112 2.06 15.08 -5.39
CA HIS A 112 1.42 13.91 -5.97
C HIS A 112 2.41 13.21 -6.91
N GLU A 113 2.49 11.88 -6.86
CA GLU A 113 3.40 11.11 -7.73
C GLU A 113 3.09 11.43 -9.21
N MET A 114 4.14 11.69 -10.01
CA MET A 114 4.06 12.04 -11.44
C MET A 114 3.21 13.29 -11.78
N SER A 115 2.99 14.24 -10.86
CA SER A 115 2.16 15.44 -11.09
C SER A 115 2.69 16.48 -12.10
N HIS A 116 3.79 16.19 -12.80
CA HIS A 116 4.44 17.07 -13.77
C HIS A 116 4.66 16.37 -15.14
N VAL A 117 3.96 15.26 -15.37
CA VAL A 117 4.08 14.38 -16.55
C VAL A 117 2.85 14.53 -17.45
#